data_AF-A0A7S1QZK2-F1
#
_entry.id   AF-A0A7S1QZK2-F1
#
_cell.length_a   1.000
_cell.length_b   1.000
_cell.length_c   1.000
_cell.angle_alpha   90.00
_cell.angle_beta   90.00
_cell.angle_gamma   90.00
#
_symmetry.space_group_name_H-M   'P 1'
#
loop_
_entity.id
_entity.type
_entity.pdbx_description
1 polymer ?
#
loop_
_entity_poly.entity_id
_entity_poly.type
_entity_poly.pdbx_seq_one_letter_code
_entity_poly.pdbx_strand_id
1 'polypeptide(L)'
;MPRGQKNKKVKARAVRKSHLKQKREQPKDGDVAMGGAKEKGPKESAHKLKKRQAGERKKMKAELKEMKRQRKALPKKGQKDAKKALSQKIRDLLEDVTERHKAELEAAGLDKEAGLDADDSEDDDEDEDI
;
A
#
# COMPACT_ATOMS: atom_id res chain seq x y z
N MET A 1 -11.86 18.35 58.99
CA MET A 1 -11.86 18.40 57.50
C MET A 1 -11.78 16.97 56.96
N PRO A 2 -12.86 16.40 56.39
CA PRO A 2 -12.84 15.06 55.84
C PRO A 2 -12.15 15.03 54.47
N ARG A 3 -11.15 14.16 54.31
CA ARG A 3 -10.34 13.99 53.10
C ARG A 3 -11.12 13.21 52.03
N GLY A 4 -11.17 13.75 50.82
CA GLY A 4 -11.94 13.25 49.69
C GLY A 4 -11.65 11.80 49.31
N GLN A 5 -12.74 11.04 49.10
CA GLN A 5 -12.72 9.67 48.60
C GLN A 5 -12.27 9.67 47.13
N LYS A 6 -11.22 8.90 46.82
CA LYS A 6 -10.68 8.76 45.45
C LYS A 6 -11.56 7.79 44.66
N ASN A 7 -12.14 8.26 43.57
CA ASN A 7 -12.89 7.43 42.61
C ASN A 7 -12.00 6.33 42.03
N LYS A 8 -12.29 5.07 42.37
CA LYS A 8 -11.66 3.89 41.76
C LYS A 8 -12.11 3.80 40.29
N LYS A 9 -11.16 4.02 39.38
CA LYS A 9 -11.35 3.77 37.94
C LYS A 9 -11.65 2.28 37.73
N VAL A 10 -12.85 1.95 37.28
CA VAL A 10 -13.22 0.59 36.87
C VAL A 10 -12.47 0.29 35.58
N LYS A 11 -11.54 -0.67 35.61
CA LYS A 11 -10.82 -1.12 34.41
C LYS A 11 -11.82 -1.88 33.53
N ALA A 12 -12.13 -1.34 32.35
CA ALA A 12 -12.86 -2.07 31.32
C ALA A 12 -12.07 -3.35 30.98
N ARG A 13 -12.71 -4.51 31.13
CA ARG A 13 -12.11 -5.80 30.77
C ARG A 13 -11.97 -5.84 29.24
N ALA A 14 -10.75 -5.91 28.75
CA ALA A 14 -10.46 -6.11 27.33
C ALA A 14 -11.09 -7.42 26.86
N VAL A 15 -11.99 -7.34 25.88
CA VAL A 15 -12.54 -8.49 25.19
C VAL A 15 -11.41 -9.12 24.38
N ARG A 16 -11.17 -10.43 24.57
CA ARG A 16 -10.11 -11.17 23.87
C ARG A 16 -10.41 -11.18 22.38
N LYS A 17 -9.48 -10.68 21.54
CA LYS A 17 -9.52 -10.67 20.06
C LYS A 17 -9.89 -12.01 19.41
N SER A 18 -9.77 -13.12 20.15
CA SER A 18 -10.16 -14.46 19.70
C SER A 18 -11.68 -14.65 19.48
N HIS A 19 -12.54 -13.76 20.00
CA HIS A 19 -13.99 -13.87 19.84
C HIS A 19 -14.56 -13.01 18.70
N LEU A 20 -13.72 -12.22 18.02
CA LEU A 20 -14.13 -11.26 16.98
C LEU A 20 -13.92 -11.78 15.55
N LYS A 21 -13.90 -13.11 15.36
CA LYS A 21 -13.83 -13.77 14.05
C LYS A 21 -15.07 -14.63 13.83
N GLN A 22 -16.23 -13.98 13.74
CA GLN A 22 -17.37 -14.59 13.07
C GLN A 22 -17.22 -14.34 11.56
N LYS A 23 -16.83 -15.43 10.91
CA LYS A 23 -16.64 -15.67 9.48
C LYS A 23 -17.88 -15.19 8.71
N ARG A 24 -17.78 -14.08 7.98
CA ARG A 24 -18.75 -13.74 6.92
C ARG A 24 -18.40 -14.58 5.70
N GLU A 25 -19.19 -15.62 5.46
CA GLU A 25 -19.14 -16.38 4.22
C GLU A 25 -19.73 -15.49 3.11
N GLN A 26 -18.89 -15.13 2.13
CA GLN A 26 -19.33 -14.43 0.92
C GLN A 26 -20.08 -15.43 0.02
N PRO A 27 -21.28 -15.12 -0.47
CA PRO A 27 -21.95 -15.97 -1.45
C PRO A 27 -21.17 -15.95 -2.77
N LYS A 28 -20.93 -17.14 -3.31
CA LYS A 28 -20.43 -17.36 -4.67
C LYS A 28 -21.55 -17.17 -5.69
N ASP A 29 -21.12 -16.91 -6.92
CA ASP A 29 -21.83 -17.13 -8.18
C ASP A 29 -22.79 -16.01 -8.64
N GLY A 30 -22.21 -15.10 -9.40
CA GLY A 30 -22.88 -14.29 -10.41
C GLY A 30 -21.97 -14.18 -11.63
N ASP A 31 -22.07 -15.16 -12.52
CA ASP A 31 -21.41 -15.23 -13.83
C ASP A 31 -21.89 -14.05 -14.71
N VAL A 32 -21.13 -12.96 -14.70
CA VAL A 32 -21.37 -11.82 -15.61
C VAL A 32 -20.57 -12.07 -16.88
N ALA A 33 -21.24 -12.68 -17.86
CA ALA A 33 -20.75 -12.81 -19.22
C ALA A 33 -20.50 -11.43 -19.84
N MET A 34 -19.24 -11.02 -19.96
CA MET A 34 -18.83 -9.86 -20.77
C MET A 34 -18.30 -10.33 -22.12
N GLY A 35 -19.23 -10.53 -23.05
CA GLY A 35 -18.94 -10.66 -24.47
C GLY A 35 -18.43 -9.33 -25.04
N GLY A 36 -17.39 -9.39 -25.88
CA GLY A 36 -16.89 -8.23 -26.61
C GLY A 36 -15.40 -8.30 -26.94
N ALA A 37 -14.98 -9.38 -27.61
CA ALA A 37 -13.64 -9.49 -28.16
C ALA A 37 -13.38 -8.37 -29.19
N LYS A 38 -12.48 -7.43 -28.86
CA LYS A 38 -11.69 -6.69 -29.85
C LYS A 38 -10.24 -7.13 -29.73
N GLU A 39 -9.89 -8.05 -30.61
CA GLU A 39 -8.55 -8.51 -30.93
C GLU A 39 -7.56 -7.34 -31.00
N LYS A 40 -6.54 -7.34 -30.13
CA LYS A 40 -5.19 -6.86 -30.45
C LYS A 40 -4.20 -7.62 -29.57
N GLY A 41 -3.47 -8.58 -30.14
CA GLY A 41 -2.37 -9.32 -29.47
C GLY A 41 -2.76 -10.15 -28.24
N PRO A 42 -1.83 -10.92 -27.65
CA PRO A 42 -2.04 -11.55 -26.35
C PRO A 42 -2.05 -10.47 -25.27
N LYS A 43 -3.11 -9.67 -25.23
CA LYS A 43 -3.43 -8.79 -24.12
C LYS A 43 -3.56 -9.67 -22.90
N GLU A 44 -2.61 -9.57 -21.99
CA GLU A 44 -2.87 -9.97 -20.62
C GLU A 44 -4.23 -9.41 -20.23
N SER A 45 -5.12 -10.26 -19.69
CA SER A 45 -6.40 -9.78 -19.15
C SER A 45 -6.11 -8.62 -18.20
N ALA A 46 -6.93 -7.57 -18.19
CA ALA A 46 -6.76 -6.41 -17.32
C ALA A 46 -6.49 -6.81 -15.85
N HIS A 47 -7.10 -7.91 -15.40
CA HIS A 47 -6.87 -8.49 -14.09
C HIS A 47 -5.43 -9.02 -13.88
N LYS A 48 -4.84 -9.67 -14.89
CA LYS A 48 -3.45 -10.14 -14.87
C LYS A 48 -2.48 -8.95 -14.84
N LEU A 49 -2.75 -7.90 -15.61
CA LEU A 49 -1.94 -6.67 -15.62
C LEU A 49 -1.94 -6.00 -14.24
N LYS A 50 -3.13 -5.77 -13.65
CA LYS A 50 -3.26 -5.20 -12.30
C LYS A 50 -2.56 -6.07 -11.25
N LYS A 51 -2.69 -7.40 -11.34
CA LYS A 51 -2.00 -8.32 -10.41
C LYS A 51 -0.48 -8.21 -10.50
N ARG A 52 0.06 -8.09 -11.71
CA ARG A 52 1.51 -7.86 -11.93
C ARG A 52 1.94 -6.53 -11.33
N GLN A 53 1.25 -5.44 -11.67
CA GLN A 53 1.54 -4.10 -11.15
C GLN A 53 1.47 -4.04 -9.61
N ALA A 54 0.50 -4.72 -8.98
CA ALA A 54 0.42 -4.82 -7.52
C ALA A 54 1.65 -5.53 -6.91
N GLY A 55 2.13 -6.59 -7.55
CA GLY A 55 3.37 -7.28 -7.15
C GLY A 55 4.59 -6.37 -7.27
N GLU A 56 4.68 -5.59 -8.34
CA GLU A 56 5.75 -4.62 -8.55
C GLU A 56 5.70 -3.48 -7.54
N ARG A 57 4.50 -2.96 -7.21
CA ARG A 57 4.33 -1.95 -6.15
C ARG A 57 4.82 -2.46 -4.80
N LYS A 58 4.56 -3.73 -4.46
CA LYS A 58 5.07 -4.33 -3.21
C LYS A 58 6.59 -4.39 -3.18
N LYS A 59 7.23 -4.82 -4.27
CA LYS A 59 8.69 -4.84 -4.40
C LYS A 59 9.27 -3.42 -4.28
N MET A 60 8.69 -2.48 -5.01
CA MET A 60 9.07 -1.06 -4.97
C MET A 60 8.94 -0.48 -3.56
N LYS A 61 7.84 -0.75 -2.84
CA LYS A 61 7.68 -0.32 -1.44
C LYS A 61 8.78 -0.87 -0.53
N ALA A 62 9.17 -2.14 -0.70
CA ALA A 62 10.26 -2.74 0.07
C ALA A 62 11.62 -2.06 -0.22
N GLU A 63 11.92 -1.79 -1.49
CA GLU A 63 13.12 -1.06 -1.90
C GLU A 63 13.12 0.38 -1.36
N LEU A 64 11.99 1.07 -1.41
CA LEU A 64 11.84 2.40 -0.82
C LEU A 64 12.06 2.39 0.69
N LYS A 65 11.56 1.38 1.40
CA LYS A 65 11.80 1.23 2.84
C LYS A 65 13.30 1.11 3.12
N GLU A 66 14.00 0.28 2.35
CA GLU A 66 15.45 0.11 2.49
C GLU A 66 16.23 1.38 2.16
N MET A 67 15.94 2.06 1.05
CA MET A 67 16.62 3.32 0.70
C MET A 67 16.33 4.43 1.71
N LYS A 68 15.11 4.51 2.25
CA LYS A 68 14.76 5.44 3.33
C LYS A 68 15.52 5.10 4.62
N ARG A 69 15.68 3.82 4.96
CA ARG A 69 16.48 3.36 6.11
C ARG A 69 17.94 3.77 5.95
N GLN A 70 18.54 3.51 4.80
CA GLN A 70 19.92 3.95 4.48
C GLN A 70 20.07 5.47 4.58
N ARG A 71 19.11 6.22 4.04
CA ARG A 71 19.12 7.69 4.11
C ARG A 71 19.04 8.20 5.55
N LYS A 72 18.22 7.56 6.40
CA LYS A 72 18.09 7.89 7.83
C LYS A 72 19.37 7.55 8.60
N ALA A 73 20.03 6.44 8.28
CA ALA A 73 21.27 5.99 8.92
C ALA A 73 22.48 6.91 8.64
N LEU A 74 22.49 7.63 7.51
CA LEU A 74 23.57 8.57 7.20
C LEU A 74 23.60 9.74 8.21
N PRO A 75 24.79 10.18 8.67
CA PRO A 75 24.90 11.32 9.58
C PRO A 75 24.48 12.63 8.90
N LYS A 76 24.06 13.63 9.70
CA LYS A 76 23.66 14.95 9.19
C LYS A 76 24.86 15.79 8.71
N LYS A 77 26.03 15.60 9.33
CA LYS A 77 27.27 16.30 9.01
C LYS A 77 28.16 15.42 8.12
N GLY A 78 28.77 16.00 7.09
CA GLY A 78 29.73 15.34 6.20
C GLY A 78 29.16 14.48 5.07
N GLN A 79 27.92 13.98 5.17
CA GLN A 79 27.30 13.08 4.17
C GLN A 79 26.08 13.67 3.46
N LYS A 80 26.11 14.98 3.19
CA LYS A 80 24.99 15.70 2.55
C LYS A 80 24.72 15.19 1.13
N ASP A 81 25.78 14.95 0.36
CA ASP A 81 25.65 14.53 -1.04
C ASP A 81 25.16 13.09 -1.17
N ALA A 82 25.60 12.19 -0.28
CA ALA A 82 25.07 10.83 -0.20
C ALA A 82 23.55 10.82 0.12
N LYS A 83 23.09 11.69 1.05
CA LYS A 83 21.65 11.83 1.35
C LYS A 83 20.86 12.37 0.16
N LYS A 84 21.42 13.32 -0.58
CA LYS A 84 20.80 13.85 -1.80
C LYS A 84 20.71 12.78 -2.87
N ALA A 85 21.79 12.03 -3.11
CA ALA A 85 21.83 10.94 -4.07
C ALA A 85 20.77 9.87 -3.75
N LEU A 86 20.63 9.46 -2.49
CA LEU A 86 19.56 8.53 -2.09
C LEU A 86 18.16 9.14 -2.27
N SER A 87 18.00 10.44 -2.00
CA SER A 87 16.70 11.12 -2.21
C SER A 87 16.33 11.23 -3.70
N GLN A 88 17.32 11.42 -4.56
CA GLN A 88 17.11 11.45 -6.01
C GLN A 88 16.74 10.06 -6.52
N LYS A 89 17.50 9.01 -6.15
CA LYS A 89 17.19 7.62 -6.49
C LYS A 89 15.77 7.20 -6.09
N ILE A 90 15.30 7.65 -4.92
CA ILE A 90 13.92 7.40 -4.47
C ILE A 90 12.89 8.05 -5.41
N ARG A 91 13.16 9.26 -5.92
CA ARG A 91 12.26 9.95 -6.86
C ARG A 91 12.28 9.26 -8.22
N ASP A 92 13.48 9.00 -8.74
CA ASP A 92 13.66 8.34 -10.04
C ASP A 92 12.93 6.99 -10.06
N LEU A 93 13.07 6.17 -8.99
CA LEU A 93 12.37 4.89 -8.88
C LEU A 93 10.84 5.02 -8.91
N LEU A 94 10.30 6.06 -8.25
CA LEU A 94 8.86 6.32 -8.23
C LEU A 94 8.37 6.77 -9.60
N GLU A 95 9.07 7.70 -10.23
CA GLU A 95 8.77 8.20 -11.58
C GLU A 95 8.79 7.04 -12.58
N ASP A 96 9.89 6.28 -12.64
CA ASP A 96 10.07 5.14 -13.57
C ASP A 96 8.98 4.07 -13.44
N VAL A 97 8.57 3.72 -12.22
CA VAL A 97 7.52 2.71 -12.00
C VAL A 97 6.15 3.26 -12.37
N THR A 98 5.86 4.51 -11.99
CA THR A 98 4.55 5.12 -12.26
C THR A 98 4.36 5.38 -13.74
N GLU A 99 5.38 5.85 -14.46
CA GLU A 99 5.34 6.06 -15.91
C GLU A 99 5.14 4.75 -16.66
N ARG A 100 5.86 3.68 -16.28
CA ARG A 100 5.65 2.36 -16.87
C ARG A 100 4.23 1.84 -16.64
N HIS A 101 3.72 1.92 -15.41
CA HIS A 101 2.36 1.44 -15.11
C HIS A 101 1.30 2.25 -15.85
N LYS A 102 1.47 3.57 -15.97
CA LYS A 102 0.58 4.43 -16.77
C LYS A 102 0.63 4.05 -18.26
N ALA A 103 1.82 3.95 -18.84
CA ALA A 103 1.97 3.57 -20.25
C ALA A 103 1.37 2.18 -20.55
N GLU A 104 1.47 1.24 -19.62
CA GLU A 104 0.84 -0.08 -19.74
C GLU A 104 -0.69 -0.02 -19.67
N LEU A 105 -1.26 0.85 -18.82
CA LEU A 105 -2.70 1.06 -18.72
C LEU A 105 -3.24 1.78 -19.97
N GLU A 106 -2.50 2.77 -20.48
CA GLU A 106 -2.79 3.50 -21.70
C GLU A 106 -2.78 2.56 -22.92
N ALA A 107 -1.74 1.73 -23.05
CA ALA A 107 -1.64 0.73 -24.10
C ALA A 107 -2.77 -0.33 -24.02
N ALA A 108 -3.24 -0.64 -22.81
CA ALA A 108 -4.37 -1.53 -22.59
C ALA A 108 -5.74 -0.85 -22.82
N GLY A 109 -5.78 0.48 -22.97
CA GLY A 109 -7.00 1.27 -23.09
C GLY A 109 -7.85 1.28 -21.82
N LEU A 110 -7.20 1.15 -20.66
CA LEU A 110 -7.84 1.04 -19.34
C LEU A 110 -7.91 2.39 -18.59
N ASP A 111 -7.60 3.52 -19.24
CA ASP A 111 -7.55 4.85 -18.59
C ASP A 111 -8.91 5.47 -18.24
N LYS A 112 -9.99 4.69 -18.34
CA LYS A 112 -11.33 5.19 -17.98
C LYS A 112 -11.47 5.23 -16.45
N GLU A 113 -11.28 6.45 -15.96
CA GLU A 113 -11.69 6.95 -14.64
C GLU A 113 -10.96 6.34 -13.45
N ALA A 114 -9.73 6.82 -13.23
CA ALA A 114 -9.01 6.74 -11.95
C ALA A 114 -9.68 7.58 -10.82
N GLY A 115 -11.02 7.60 -10.77
CA GLY A 115 -11.82 8.33 -9.79
C GLY A 115 -12.22 7.50 -8.55
N LEU A 116 -11.79 6.24 -8.46
CA LEU A 116 -12.23 5.31 -7.41
C LEU A 116 -11.10 4.53 -6.72
N ASP A 117 -9.83 4.92 -6.87
CA ASP A 117 -8.71 4.33 -6.10
C ASP A 117 -8.49 5.06 -4.76
N ALA A 118 -9.59 5.32 -4.05
CA ALA A 118 -9.58 5.58 -2.61
C ALA A 118 -9.69 4.23 -1.87
N ASP A 119 -8.74 3.33 -2.12
CA ASP A 119 -8.46 2.17 -1.28
C ASP A 119 -6.95 2.14 -0.98
N ASP A 120 -6.42 3.31 -0.59
CA ASP A 120 -5.21 3.42 0.23
C ASP A 120 -5.60 3.12 1.68
N SER A 121 -6.28 1.98 1.90
CA SER A 121 -6.61 1.49 3.22
C SER A 121 -5.39 0.77 3.78
N GLU A 122 -4.74 1.47 4.69
CA GLU A 122 -4.18 0.91 5.93
C GLU A 122 -3.07 -0.13 5.77
N ASP A 123 -1.83 0.35 5.81
CA ASP A 123 -0.82 -0.24 6.67
C ASP A 123 0.09 0.91 7.13
N ASP A 124 -0.50 1.78 7.96
CA ASP A 124 0.18 2.87 8.67
C ASP A 124 1.06 2.25 9.75
N ASP A 125 2.31 2.67 9.77
CA ASP A 125 3.43 2.12 10.52
C ASP A 125 3.19 2.13 12.05
N GLU A 126 3.03 0.96 12.69
CA GLU A 126 3.42 0.76 14.10
C GLU A 126 4.61 -0.22 14.16
N ASP A 127 5.79 0.28 13.82
CA ASP A 127 7.08 -0.27 14.30
C ASP A 127 7.96 0.93 14.69
N GLU A 128 7.56 1.65 15.74
CA GLU A 128 8.51 2.33 16.63
C GLU A 128 9.07 1.27 17.58
N ASP A 129 10.21 0.68 17.21
CA ASP A 129 11.16 0.18 18.21
C ASP A 129 12.59 0.20 17.64
N ILE A 130 13.47 0.82 18.44
CA ILE A 130 14.94 1.02 18.35
C ILE A 130 15.42 2.36 17.78
#